data_AF-A0A7V9C2C5-F1
#
_entry.id   AF-A0A7V9C2C5-F1
#
_cell.length_a   1.000
_cell.length_b   1.000
_cell.length_c   1.000
_cell.angle_alpha   90.00
_cell.angle_beta   90.00
_cell.angle_gamma   90.00
#
_symmetry.space_group_name_H-M   'P 1'
#
loop_
_entity.id
_entity.type
_entity.pdbx_description
1 polymer ?
#
loop_
_entity_poly.entity_id
_entity_poly.type
_entity_poly.pdbx_seq_one_letter_code
_entity_poly.pdbx_strand_id
1 'polypeptide(L)'
;MSRIERLAALLETPLLVTSGVNVRYLTGLASSNAALLVAPDGEATLFTDFRYAKKARTLEGVRFEQTARAVIGDLATRLTGQTIGIEAHVLTVDSLHALRAGRVAAQPTSGLVERLRAIKEPAELESLRQAAAISDAVFGALAEERFVGRTELELAWRVRELFNEYGSSELSFDTMVAAADNGAS
;
A
#
# COMPACT_ATOMS: atom_id res chain seq x y z
N MET A 1 21.25 0.39 5.26
CA MET A 1 20.27 -0.62 5.69
C MET A 1 18.99 -0.44 4.89
N SER A 2 18.53 -1.47 4.19
CA SER A 2 17.29 -1.47 3.40
C SER A 2 16.05 -1.44 4.29
N ARG A 3 14.87 -1.14 3.70
CA ARG A 3 13.59 -1.18 4.42
C ARG A 3 13.28 -2.58 4.97
N ILE A 4 13.65 -3.62 4.23
CA ILE A 4 13.48 -5.02 4.62
C ILE A 4 14.39 -5.37 5.79
N GLU A 5 15.67 -4.96 5.76
CA GLU A 5 16.60 -5.18 6.87
C GLU A 5 16.14 -4.48 8.15
N ARG A 6 15.63 -3.23 8.04
CA ARG A 6 15.05 -2.51 9.20
C ARG A 6 13.82 -3.21 9.77
N LEU A 7 13.00 -3.84 8.92
CA LEU A 7 11.85 -4.63 9.37
C LEU A 7 12.31 -5.92 10.03
N ALA A 8 13.21 -6.67 9.39
CA ALA A 8 13.74 -7.95 9.87
C ALA A 8 14.36 -7.83 11.27
N ALA A 9 15.08 -6.73 11.54
CA ALA A 9 15.65 -6.43 12.85
C ALA A 9 14.61 -6.27 13.99
N LEU A 10 13.32 -6.14 13.67
CA LEU A 10 12.21 -6.06 14.62
C LEU A 10 11.45 -7.40 14.78
N LEU A 11 11.83 -8.44 14.03
CA LEU A 11 11.10 -9.71 13.97
C LEU A 11 11.76 -10.78 14.83
N GLU A 12 10.96 -11.51 15.59
CA GLU A 12 11.37 -12.78 16.23
C GLU A 12 10.90 -14.01 15.43
N THR A 13 9.92 -13.82 14.55
CA THR A 13 9.29 -14.85 13.72
C THR A 13 9.03 -14.23 12.33
N PRO A 14 9.12 -15.00 11.23
CA PRO A 14 8.87 -14.47 9.90
C PRO A 14 7.51 -13.78 9.79
N LEU A 15 7.45 -12.61 9.16
CA LEU A 15 6.23 -11.83 8.98
C LEU A 15 5.71 -11.99 7.55
N LEU A 16 4.47 -12.42 7.41
CA LEU A 16 3.74 -12.38 6.15
C LEU A 16 3.02 -11.04 6.01
N VAL A 17 3.56 -10.19 5.12
CA VAL A 17 3.02 -8.88 4.74
C VAL A 17 2.06 -9.09 3.57
N THR A 18 0.80 -8.69 3.76
CA THR A 18 -0.30 -8.85 2.79
C THR A 18 -0.95 -7.54 2.40
N SER A 19 -0.72 -6.45 3.15
CA SER A 19 -1.09 -5.10 2.74
C SER A 19 -0.34 -4.71 1.47
N GLY A 20 -1.07 -4.44 0.39
CA GLY A 20 -0.46 -3.98 -0.87
C GLY A 20 0.35 -2.70 -0.72
N VAL A 21 -0.04 -1.82 0.21
CA VAL A 21 0.71 -0.60 0.53
C VAL A 21 2.04 -0.93 1.21
N ASN A 22 2.05 -1.91 2.12
CA ASN A 22 3.27 -2.34 2.80
C ASN A 22 4.20 -3.14 1.89
N VAL A 23 3.64 -4.00 1.02
CA VAL A 23 4.41 -4.68 -0.05
C VAL A 23 5.06 -3.63 -0.96
N ARG A 24 4.33 -2.61 -1.39
CA ARG A 24 4.88 -1.53 -2.21
C ARG A 24 5.96 -0.73 -1.47
N TYR A 25 5.75 -0.43 -0.19
CA TYR A 25 6.74 0.28 0.62
C TYR A 25 8.04 -0.52 0.75
N LEU A 26 7.97 -1.83 0.98
CA LEU A 26 9.14 -2.67 1.21
C LEU A 26 9.88 -3.05 -0.08
N THR A 27 9.16 -3.22 -1.20
CA THR A 27 9.71 -3.83 -2.43
C THR A 27 9.65 -2.91 -3.66
N GLY A 28 8.87 -1.83 -3.60
CA GLY A 28 8.53 -1.02 -4.77
C GLY A 28 7.45 -1.62 -5.70
N LEU A 29 6.95 -2.83 -5.45
CA LEU A 29 5.90 -3.43 -6.27
C LEU A 29 4.52 -2.82 -5.97
N ALA A 30 3.96 -2.06 -6.91
CA ALA A 30 2.53 -1.76 -6.92
C ALA A 30 1.75 -2.96 -7.47
N SER A 31 1.07 -3.70 -6.58
CA SER A 31 0.28 -4.89 -6.94
C SER A 31 -1.03 -4.94 -6.16
N SER A 32 -2.08 -5.40 -6.83
CA SER A 32 -3.37 -5.71 -6.18
C SER A 32 -3.40 -7.11 -5.56
N ASN A 33 -2.38 -7.93 -5.81
CA ASN A 33 -2.36 -9.33 -5.40
C ASN A 33 -0.92 -9.82 -5.19
N ALA A 34 -0.35 -9.49 -4.04
CA ALA A 34 0.99 -9.92 -3.67
C ALA A 34 1.08 -10.14 -2.15
N ALA A 35 2.01 -10.99 -1.74
CA ALA A 35 2.40 -11.15 -0.35
C ALA A 35 3.93 -11.21 -0.26
N LEU A 36 4.49 -10.71 0.83
CA LEU A 36 5.93 -10.73 1.09
C LEU A 36 6.16 -11.44 2.42
N LEU A 37 6.93 -12.52 2.42
CA LEU A 37 7.40 -13.16 3.64
C LEU A 37 8.78 -12.61 3.98
N VAL A 38 8.93 -11.97 5.13
CA VAL A 38 10.21 -11.41 5.61
C VAL A 38 10.66 -12.21 6.83
N ALA A 39 11.84 -12.79 6.78
CA ALA A 39 12.45 -13.53 7.87
C ALA A 39 13.29 -12.61 8.79
N PRO A 40 13.48 -12.97 10.07
CA PRO A 40 14.32 -12.21 11.01
C PRO A 40 15.77 -12.00 10.59
N ASP A 41 16.30 -12.88 9.74
CA ASP A 41 17.67 -12.80 9.21
C ASP A 41 17.82 -11.85 8.00
N GLY A 42 16.71 -11.25 7.53
CA GLY A 42 16.68 -10.32 6.41
C GLY A 42 16.32 -10.96 5.08
N GLU A 43 16.19 -12.29 5.00
CA GLU A 43 15.70 -12.96 3.79
C GLU A 43 14.25 -12.60 3.53
N ALA A 44 13.92 -12.29 2.28
CA ALA A 44 12.58 -11.87 1.89
C ALA A 44 12.14 -12.54 0.59
N THR A 45 10.95 -13.15 0.61
CA THR A 45 10.36 -13.82 -0.55
C THR A 45 9.04 -13.16 -0.94
N LEU A 46 8.99 -12.63 -2.16
CA LEU A 46 7.84 -11.99 -2.77
C LEU A 46 7.04 -12.99 -3.59
N PHE A 47 5.74 -13.06 -3.31
CA PHE A 47 4.79 -13.95 -3.94
C PHE A 47 3.76 -13.13 -4.71
N THR A 48 3.56 -13.44 -5.99
CA THR A 48 2.49 -12.85 -6.81
C THR A 48 2.16 -13.73 -8.01
N ASP A 49 0.96 -13.53 -8.59
CA ASP A 49 0.53 -14.20 -9.80
C ASP A 49 1.18 -13.63 -11.09
N PHE A 50 0.88 -14.29 -12.22
CA PHE A 50 1.44 -14.00 -13.54
C PHE A 50 1.27 -12.55 -14.01
N ARG A 51 0.26 -11.81 -13.55
CA ARG A 51 -0.01 -10.42 -13.96
C ARG A 51 1.14 -9.48 -13.58
N TYR A 52 1.75 -9.74 -12.43
CA TYR A 52 2.83 -8.90 -11.89
C TYR A 52 4.20 -9.59 -11.96
N ALA A 53 4.26 -10.86 -12.36
CA ALA A 53 5.48 -11.67 -12.38
C ALA A 53 6.62 -11.02 -13.19
N LYS A 54 6.32 -10.37 -14.33
CA LYS A 54 7.35 -9.66 -15.12
C LYS A 54 8.03 -8.57 -14.29
N LYS A 55 7.26 -7.75 -13.57
CA LYS A 55 7.81 -6.67 -12.73
C LYS A 55 8.46 -7.22 -11.47
N ALA A 56 7.88 -8.24 -10.85
CA ALA A 56 8.42 -8.86 -9.64
C ALA A 56 9.80 -9.48 -9.86
N ARG A 57 10.06 -10.07 -11.04
CA ARG A 57 11.38 -10.63 -11.41
C ARG A 57 12.50 -9.60 -11.51
N THR A 58 12.19 -8.31 -11.68
CA THR A 58 13.20 -7.25 -11.80
C THR A 58 13.49 -6.55 -10.48
N LEU A 59 12.86 -6.98 -9.39
CA LEU A 59 13.06 -6.35 -8.08
C LEU A 59 14.28 -6.94 -7.41
N GLU A 60 15.14 -6.07 -6.92
CA GLU A 60 16.31 -6.43 -6.14
C GLU A 60 15.95 -6.48 -4.64
N GLY A 61 16.72 -7.25 -3.86
CA GLY A 61 16.51 -7.38 -2.42
C GLY A 61 15.36 -8.29 -2.00
N VAL A 62 14.71 -8.97 -2.94
CA VAL A 62 13.70 -10.02 -2.68
C VAL A 62 13.89 -11.20 -3.62
N ARG A 63 13.69 -12.41 -3.11
CA ARG A 63 13.49 -13.61 -3.95
C ARG A 63 12.07 -13.58 -4.49
N PHE A 64 11.89 -13.78 -5.80
CA PHE A 64 10.55 -13.87 -6.39
C PHE A 64 10.11 -15.32 -6.59
N GLU A 65 8.91 -15.66 -6.11
CA GLU A 65 8.23 -16.91 -6.41
C GLU A 65 6.83 -16.64 -7.00
N GLN A 66 6.60 -17.15 -8.21
CA GLN A 66 5.29 -17.05 -8.82
C GLN A 66 4.30 -18.02 -8.14
N THR A 67 3.10 -17.53 -7.85
CA THR A 67 2.01 -18.29 -7.23
C THR A 67 0.83 -18.47 -8.18
N ALA A 68 -0.13 -19.30 -7.77
CA ALA A 68 -1.48 -19.26 -8.33
C ALA A 68 -2.13 -17.88 -8.07
N ARG A 69 -3.26 -17.61 -8.75
CA ARG A 69 -4.01 -16.36 -8.57
C ARG A 69 -4.53 -16.20 -7.14
N ALA A 70 -4.90 -17.30 -6.49
CA ALA A 70 -5.25 -17.31 -5.06
C ALA A 70 -3.96 -17.37 -4.21
N VAL A 71 -3.26 -16.23 -4.07
CA VAL A 71 -1.93 -16.13 -3.41
C VAL A 71 -1.96 -16.75 -2.02
N ILE A 72 -2.94 -16.38 -1.17
CA ILE A 72 -3.03 -16.89 0.20
C ILE A 72 -3.31 -18.40 0.25
N GLY A 73 -4.16 -18.91 -0.64
CA GLY A 73 -4.45 -20.35 -0.72
C GLY A 73 -3.22 -21.17 -1.12
N ASP A 74 -2.43 -20.66 -2.06
CA ASP A 74 -1.15 -21.27 -2.44
C ASP A 74 -0.14 -21.21 -1.28
N LEU A 75 -0.04 -20.07 -0.60
CA LEU A 75 0.82 -19.89 0.57
C LEU A 75 0.44 -20.78 1.76
N ALA A 76 -0.85 -21.03 1.97
CA ALA A 76 -1.30 -21.98 2.99
C ALA A 76 -0.67 -23.36 2.80
N THR A 77 -0.48 -23.79 1.54
CA THR A 77 0.19 -25.05 1.22
C THR A 77 1.71 -24.93 1.38
N ARG A 78 2.33 -23.88 0.82
CA ARG A 78 3.80 -23.71 0.85
C ARG A 78 4.35 -23.50 2.25
N LEU A 79 3.59 -22.86 3.14
CA LEU A 79 3.99 -22.53 4.50
C LEU A 79 3.50 -23.56 5.53
N THR A 80 3.02 -24.73 5.08
CA THR A 80 2.48 -25.78 5.97
C THR A 80 3.44 -26.09 7.12
N GLY A 81 2.93 -26.03 8.36
CA GLY A 81 3.70 -26.32 9.58
C GLY A 81 4.59 -25.17 10.06
N GLN A 82 4.64 -24.04 9.35
CA GLN A 82 5.40 -22.88 9.79
C GLN A 82 4.61 -22.03 10.79
N THR A 83 5.35 -21.31 11.64
CA THR A 83 4.82 -20.24 12.48
C THR A 83 5.22 -18.90 11.88
N ILE A 84 4.24 -18.03 11.64
CA ILE A 84 4.46 -16.73 11.01
C ILE A 84 3.67 -15.64 11.74
N GLY A 85 4.22 -14.43 11.79
CA GLY A 85 3.44 -13.23 12.05
C GLY A 85 2.57 -12.87 10.86
N ILE A 86 1.42 -12.24 11.10
CA ILE A 86 0.54 -11.69 10.07
C ILE A 86 0.13 -10.26 10.41
N GLU A 87 -0.24 -9.48 9.40
CA GLU A 87 -0.78 -8.12 9.59
C GLU A 87 -2.28 -8.18 9.95
N ALA A 88 -2.58 -8.35 11.24
CA ALA A 88 -3.94 -8.62 11.73
C ALA A 88 -4.97 -7.50 11.41
N HIS A 89 -4.50 -6.29 11.15
CA HIS A 89 -5.33 -5.13 10.82
C HIS A 89 -5.76 -5.08 9.33
N VAL A 90 -5.20 -5.92 8.46
CA VAL A 90 -5.56 -6.01 7.03
C VAL A 90 -5.87 -7.42 6.55
N LEU A 91 -5.34 -8.46 7.19
CA LEU A 91 -5.60 -9.83 6.78
C LEU A 91 -7.06 -10.18 7.06
N THR A 92 -7.78 -10.61 6.02
CA THR A 92 -9.17 -11.03 6.18
C THR A 92 -9.29 -12.30 7.00
N VAL A 93 -10.43 -12.49 7.67
CA VAL A 93 -10.74 -13.73 8.40
C VAL A 93 -10.72 -14.94 7.47
N ASP A 94 -11.19 -14.80 6.23
CA ASP A 94 -11.14 -15.86 5.22
C ASP A 94 -9.70 -16.28 4.88
N SER A 95 -8.82 -15.31 4.66
CA SER A 95 -7.38 -15.56 4.44
C SER A 95 -6.72 -16.21 5.66
N LEU A 96 -7.07 -15.80 6.88
CA LEU A 96 -6.61 -16.44 8.10
C LEU A 96 -7.07 -17.91 8.20
N HIS A 97 -8.34 -18.19 7.87
CA HIS A 97 -8.86 -19.55 7.84
C HIS A 97 -8.15 -20.41 6.81
N ALA A 98 -7.87 -19.89 5.61
CA ALA A 98 -7.11 -20.60 4.59
C ALA A 98 -5.70 -20.98 5.08
N LEU A 99 -4.97 -20.03 5.68
CA LEU A 99 -3.65 -20.29 6.27
C LEU A 99 -3.72 -21.38 7.36
N ARG A 100 -4.71 -21.29 8.26
CA ARG A 100 -4.90 -22.29 9.34
C ARG A 100 -5.29 -23.66 8.81
N ALA A 101 -6.10 -23.74 7.75
CA ALA A 101 -6.43 -25.00 7.09
C ALA A 101 -5.18 -25.66 6.47
N GLY A 102 -4.24 -24.85 5.99
CA GLY A 102 -2.88 -25.27 5.61
C GLY A 102 -1.95 -25.60 6.78
N ARG A 103 -2.45 -25.61 8.03
CA ARG A 103 -1.66 -25.84 9.26
C ARG A 103 -0.55 -24.82 9.46
N VAL A 104 -0.76 -23.58 9.01
CA VAL A 104 0.12 -22.45 9.31
C VAL A 104 -0.28 -21.85 10.66
N ALA A 105 0.66 -21.75 11.59
CA ALA A 105 0.46 -21.10 12.87
C ALA A 105 0.61 -19.57 12.70
N ALA A 106 -0.48 -18.92 12.27
CA ALA A 106 -0.54 -17.47 12.06
C ALA A 106 -0.75 -16.71 13.37
N GLN A 107 0.24 -15.89 13.76
CA GLN A 107 0.25 -15.07 14.95
C GLN A 107 -0.09 -13.61 14.60
N PRO A 108 -1.09 -12.99 15.26
CA PRO A 108 -1.47 -11.62 14.94
C PRO A 108 -0.39 -10.62 15.36
N THR A 109 0.02 -9.76 14.44
CA THR A 109 0.89 -8.59 14.69
C THR A 109 0.25 -7.34 14.11
N SER A 110 0.71 -6.15 14.52
CA SER A 110 0.21 -4.88 13.99
C SER A 110 1.25 -3.76 14.12
N GLY A 111 1.23 -2.84 13.17
CA GLY A 111 2.01 -1.60 13.21
C GLY A 111 3.50 -1.76 12.90
N LEU A 112 4.00 -2.95 12.55
CA LEU A 112 5.44 -3.17 12.34
C LEU A 112 5.96 -2.36 11.15
N VAL A 113 5.30 -2.46 9.99
CA VAL A 113 5.68 -1.73 8.78
C VAL A 113 5.23 -0.27 8.88
N GLU A 114 4.09 0.00 9.51
CA GLU A 114 3.54 1.34 9.71
C GLU A 114 4.49 2.23 10.51
N ARG A 115 5.16 1.68 11.54
CA ARG A 115 6.17 2.43 12.31
C ARG A 115 7.37 2.83 11.47
N LEU A 116 7.78 2.00 10.51
CA LEU A 116 8.83 2.38 9.56
C LEU A 116 8.34 3.50 8.63
N ARG A 117 7.12 3.39 8.11
CA ARG A 117 6.47 4.39 7.24
C ARG A 117 6.16 5.71 7.96
N ALA A 118 6.12 5.71 9.30
CA ALA A 118 5.88 6.91 10.09
C ALA A 118 7.00 7.95 9.90
N ILE A 119 8.24 7.50 9.70
CA ILE A 119 9.40 8.35 9.44
C ILE A 119 9.77 8.28 7.96
N LYS A 120 9.67 9.42 7.28
CA LYS A 120 9.78 9.50 5.81
C LYS A 120 11.24 9.61 5.43
N GLU A 121 11.63 8.88 4.40
CA GLU A 121 12.94 9.02 3.79
C GLU A 121 13.02 10.32 2.96
N PRO A 122 14.23 10.87 2.71
CA PRO A 122 14.38 12.11 1.95
C PRO A 122 13.67 12.12 0.60
N ALA A 123 13.70 11.01 -0.13
CA ALA A 123 12.99 10.87 -1.41
C ALA A 123 11.47 10.89 -1.25
N GLU A 124 10.93 10.31 -0.17
CA GLU A 124 9.49 10.35 0.11
C GLU A 124 9.04 11.76 0.50
N LEU A 125 9.85 12.48 1.28
CA LEU A 125 9.60 13.89 1.59
C LEU A 125 9.58 14.74 0.33
N GLU A 126 10.45 14.47 -0.63
CA GLU A 126 10.45 15.19 -1.90
C GLU A 126 9.19 14.93 -2.73
N SER A 127 8.76 13.67 -2.83
CA SER A 127 7.49 13.34 -3.48
C SER A 127 6.29 14.01 -2.79
N LEU A 128 6.30 14.11 -1.46
CA LEU A 128 5.25 14.82 -0.71
C LEU A 128 5.27 16.33 -0.99
N ARG A 129 6.44 16.97 -1.10
CA ARG A 129 6.55 18.39 -1.48
C ARG A 129 6.01 18.64 -2.88
N GLN A 130 6.33 17.75 -3.82
CA GLN A 130 5.82 17.84 -5.19
C GLN A 130 4.29 17.71 -5.23
N ALA A 131 3.72 16.75 -4.50
CA ALA A 131 2.27 16.59 -4.40
C ALA A 131 1.59 17.81 -3.75
N ALA A 132 2.22 18.42 -2.74
CA ALA A 132 1.73 19.65 -2.12
C ALA A 132 1.77 20.83 -3.10
N ALA A 133 2.86 21.01 -3.85
CA ALA A 133 2.97 22.08 -4.85
C ALA A 133 1.91 21.95 -5.96
N ILE A 134 1.58 20.73 -6.39
CA ILE A 134 0.47 20.48 -7.31
C ILE A 134 -0.86 20.90 -6.67
N SER A 135 -1.09 20.52 -5.41
CA SER A 135 -2.31 20.88 -4.68
C SER A 135 -2.48 22.39 -4.55
N ASP A 136 -1.40 23.11 -4.25
CA ASP A 136 -1.38 24.58 -4.18
C ASP A 136 -1.71 25.22 -5.53
N ALA A 137 -1.13 24.68 -6.62
CA ALA A 137 -1.40 25.17 -7.97
C ALA A 137 -2.87 24.92 -8.40
N VAL A 138 -3.42 23.75 -8.08
CA VAL A 138 -4.83 23.42 -8.32
C VAL A 138 -5.74 24.35 -7.53
N PHE A 139 -5.43 24.60 -6.25
CA PHE A 139 -6.19 25.52 -5.42
C PHE A 139 -6.16 26.95 -5.98
N GLY A 140 -4.97 27.44 -6.38
CA GLY A 140 -4.81 28.75 -7.00
C GLY A 140 -5.61 28.89 -8.30
N ALA A 141 -5.57 27.88 -9.18
CA ALA A 141 -6.35 27.88 -10.41
C ALA A 141 -7.86 27.87 -10.14
N LEU A 142 -8.31 27.04 -9.20
CA LEU A 142 -9.73 26.97 -8.82
C LEU A 142 -10.22 28.30 -8.23
N ALA A 143 -9.40 28.99 -7.43
CA ALA A 143 -9.79 30.27 -6.79
C ALA A 143 -10.10 31.39 -7.80
N GLU A 144 -9.56 31.33 -9.01
CA GLU A 144 -9.87 32.28 -10.10
C GLU A 144 -11.17 31.93 -10.85
N GLU A 145 -11.77 30.76 -10.59
CA GLU A 145 -13.02 30.34 -11.21
C GLU A 145 -14.26 30.84 -10.45
N ARG A 146 -15.36 31.03 -11.18
CA ARG A 146 -16.66 31.36 -10.57
C ARG A 146 -17.29 30.11 -9.94
N PHE A 147 -17.66 30.20 -8.66
CA PHE A 147 -18.36 29.11 -7.96
C PHE A 147 -19.88 29.28 -7.94
N VAL A 148 -20.38 30.53 -7.93
CA VAL A 148 -21.82 30.80 -7.85
C VAL A 148 -22.56 30.26 -9.07
N GLY A 149 -23.53 29.39 -8.83
CA GLY A 149 -24.33 28.71 -9.85
C GLY A 149 -23.85 27.30 -10.18
N ARG A 150 -22.79 26.82 -9.52
CA ARG A 150 -22.30 25.43 -9.64
C ARG A 150 -22.66 24.63 -8.40
N THR A 151 -22.95 23.36 -8.59
CA THR A 151 -23.12 22.37 -7.54
C THR A 151 -21.76 21.95 -6.95
N GLU A 152 -21.78 21.42 -5.73
CA GLU A 152 -20.59 20.83 -5.09
C GLU A 152 -19.98 19.72 -5.95
N LEU A 153 -20.81 18.89 -6.60
CA LEU A 153 -20.35 17.81 -7.48
C LEU A 153 -19.62 18.34 -8.71
N GLU A 154 -20.12 19.40 -9.35
CA GLU A 154 -19.46 20.04 -10.49
C GLU A 154 -18.10 20.65 -10.10
N LEU A 155 -17.99 21.17 -8.89
CA LEU A 155 -16.72 21.67 -8.36
C LEU A 155 -15.75 20.53 -8.03
N ALA A 156 -16.24 19.44 -7.43
CA ALA A 156 -15.43 18.26 -7.13
C ALA A 156 -14.83 17.62 -8.40
N TRP A 157 -15.64 17.52 -9.46
CA TRP A 157 -15.17 17.09 -10.79
C TRP A 157 -14.14 18.04 -11.37
N ARG A 158 -14.36 19.35 -11.24
CA ARG A 158 -13.41 20.33 -11.75
C ARG A 158 -12.06 20.28 -11.05
N VAL A 159 -12.04 20.08 -9.73
CA VAL A 159 -10.80 19.83 -8.99
C VAL A 159 -10.07 18.61 -9.53
N ARG A 160 -10.80 17.53 -9.83
CA ARG A 160 -10.21 16.32 -10.43
C ARG A 160 -9.57 16.60 -11.79
N GLU A 161 -10.26 17.36 -12.65
CA GLU A 161 -9.72 17.79 -13.95
C GLU A 161 -8.43 18.60 -13.77
N LEU A 162 -8.44 19.58 -12.88
CA LEU A 162 -7.26 20.40 -12.57
C LEU A 162 -6.10 19.53 -12.10
N PHE A 163 -6.29 18.62 -11.15
CA PHE A 163 -5.21 17.72 -10.71
C PHE A 163 -4.60 16.94 -11.87
N ASN A 164 -5.41 16.48 -12.83
CA ASN A 164 -4.91 15.81 -14.04
C ASN A 164 -4.17 16.77 -14.98
N GLU A 165 -4.67 17.99 -15.18
CA GLU A 165 -4.01 19.04 -15.98
C GLU A 165 -2.64 19.43 -15.40
N TYR A 166 -2.49 19.45 -14.06
CA TYR A 166 -1.23 19.72 -13.36
C TYR A 166 -0.32 18.49 -13.21
N GLY A 167 -0.64 17.38 -13.89
CA GLY A 167 0.24 16.22 -14.01
C GLY A 167 0.09 15.16 -12.91
N SER A 168 -0.98 15.20 -12.11
CA SER A 168 -1.28 14.11 -11.19
C SER A 168 -1.84 12.90 -11.94
N SER A 169 -1.36 11.70 -11.60
CA SER A 169 -1.87 10.45 -12.19
C SER A 169 -3.21 10.01 -11.59
N GLU A 170 -3.49 10.38 -10.34
CA GLU A 170 -4.72 10.05 -9.62
C GLU A 170 -4.92 11.02 -8.45
N LEU A 171 -6.14 11.06 -7.90
CA LEU A 171 -6.42 11.76 -6.65
C LEU A 171 -6.03 10.87 -5.46
N SER A 172 -5.58 11.49 -4.37
CA SER A 172 -5.26 10.78 -3.12
C SER A 172 -6.52 10.28 -2.39
N PHE A 173 -7.64 10.97 -2.57
CA PHE A 173 -8.99 10.62 -2.08
C PHE A 173 -10.04 11.37 -2.90
N ASP A 174 -11.32 11.01 -2.74
CA ASP A 174 -12.42 11.70 -3.41
C ASP A 174 -12.50 13.16 -2.95
N THR A 175 -12.47 14.10 -3.89
CA THR A 175 -12.55 15.53 -3.59
C THR A 175 -13.84 15.83 -2.83
N MET A 176 -13.70 16.45 -1.65
CA MET A 176 -14.81 16.95 -0.88
C MET A 176 -15.00 18.44 -1.17
N VAL A 177 -16.19 18.82 -1.62
CA VAL A 177 -16.63 20.22 -1.73
C VAL A 177 -17.90 20.33 -0.92
N ALA A 178 -17.91 21.26 0.04
CA ALA A 178 -19.00 21.44 0.96
C ALA A 178 -19.27 22.93 1.14
N ALA A 179 -20.48 23.38 0.80
CA ALA A 179 -20.89 24.78 0.81
C ALA A 179 -22.09 25.01 1.75
N ALA A 180 -22.15 26.19 2.36
CA ALA A 180 -23.19 26.57 3.33
C ALA A 180 -23.41 25.50 4.40
N ASP A 181 -24.63 24.99 4.54
CA ASP A 181 -25.01 24.01 5.57
C ASP A 181 -24.19 22.71 5.52
N ASN A 182 -23.63 22.36 4.35
CA ASN A 182 -22.77 21.18 4.20
C ASN A 182 -21.33 21.42 4.69
N GLY A 183 -20.85 22.66 4.73
CA GLY A 183 -19.46 23.04 5.03
C GLY A 183 -19.06 22.90 6.50
N ALA A 184 -20.04 22.63 7.38
CA ALA A 184 -19.95 22.80 8.84
C ALA A 184 -19.69 24.26 9.26
N SER A 185 -20.43 24.70 10.27
CA SER A 185 -20.33 26.04 10.89
C SER A 185 -19.28 26.09 11.98
#